data_AF-A0A560R192-F1
#
_entry.id   AF-A0A560R192-F1
#
_cell.length_a   1.000
_cell.length_b   1.000
_cell.length_c   1.000
_cell.angle_alpha   90.00
_cell.angle_beta   90.00
_cell.angle_gamma   90.00
#
_symmetry.space_group_name_H-M   'P 1'
#
loop_
_entity.id
_entity.type
_entity.pdbx_description
1 polymer ?
#
loop_
_entity_poly.entity_id
_entity_poly.type
_entity_poly.pdbx_seq_one_letter_code
_entity_poly.pdbx_strand_id
1 'polypeptide(L)' 'MPEATIREVDYQDVLKAQILVEIAGTLVSRVAPSNNMDVQGAANTLSVDLISYAKQLLKTPVPPEPEALAASPAE' A
#
# COMPACT_ATOMS: atom_id res chain seq x y z
N MET A 1 2.65 -29.12 10.34
CA MET A 1 2.05 -28.05 9.51
C MET A 1 3.06 -26.92 9.48
N PRO A 2 3.41 -26.34 8.34
CA PRO A 2 4.36 -25.22 8.33
C PRO A 2 3.71 -24.07 9.11
N GLU A 3 4.38 -23.59 10.15
CA GLU A 3 3.97 -22.41 10.91
C GLU A 3 3.92 -21.23 9.94
N ALA A 4 2.76 -20.56 9.88
CA ALA A 4 2.63 -19.33 9.13
C ALA A 4 3.62 -18.33 9.72
N THR A 5 4.75 -18.11 9.03
CA THR A 5 5.71 -17.08 9.40
C THR A 5 4.94 -15.77 9.53
N ILE A 6 4.85 -15.25 10.76
CA ILE A 6 4.15 -13.99 11.01
C ILE A 6 4.91 -12.94 10.23
N ARG A 7 4.28 -12.44 9.17
CA ARG A 7 4.83 -11.37 8.37
C ARG A 7 4.81 -10.11 9.22
N GLU A 8 5.98 -9.65 9.64
CA GLU A 8 6.11 -8.33 10.22
C GLU A 8 5.91 -7.29 9.12
N VAL A 9 4.98 -6.37 9.36
CA VAL A 9 4.67 -5.23 8.50
C VAL A 9 4.99 -3.98 9.29
N ASP A 10 5.68 -3.03 8.66
CA ASP A 10 6.06 -1.79 9.31
C ASP A 10 4.80 -0.96 9.63
N TYR A 11 4.73 -0.42 10.84
CA TYR A 11 3.59 0.40 11.26
C TYR A 11 3.39 1.64 10.38
N GLN A 12 4.46 2.25 9.88
CA GLN A 12 4.40 3.37 8.92
C GLN A 12 3.80 2.94 7.59
N ASP A 13 4.03 1.70 7.17
CA ASP A 13 3.46 1.17 5.95
C ASP A 13 1.96 0.91 6.10
N VAL A 14 1.50 0.53 7.30
CA VAL A 14 0.07 0.50 7.64
C VAL A 14 -0.56 1.89 7.56
N LEU A 15 0.08 2.91 8.15
CA LEU A 15 -0.41 4.29 8.11
C LEU A 15 -0.49 4.84 6.69
N LYS A 16 0.56 4.64 5.88
CA LYS A 16 0.57 5.05 4.48
C LYS A 16 -0.54 4.34 3.69
N ALA A 17 -0.74 3.05 3.91
CA ALA A 17 -1.81 2.30 3.26
C ALA A 17 -3.19 2.86 3.61
N GLN A 18 -3.44 3.23 4.87
CA GLN A 18 -4.70 3.87 5.29
C GLN A 18 -4.92 5.20 4.56
N ILE A 19 -3.90 6.08 4.54
CA ILE A 19 -3.96 7.38 3.86
C ILE A 19 -4.29 7.21 2.36
N LEU A 20 -3.66 6.25 1.69
CA LEU A 20 -3.90 6.00 0.26
C LEU A 20 -5.34 5.54 -0.01
N VAL A 21 -5.91 4.72 0.88
CA VAL A 21 -7.31 4.27 0.78
C VAL A 21 -8.27 5.45 1.02
N GLU A 22 -8.00 6.32 1.98
CA GLU A 22 -8.81 7.53 2.23
C GLU A 22 -8.79 8.51 1.04
N ILE A 23 -7.62 8.72 0.43
CA ILE A 23 -7.47 9.55 -0.77
C ILE A 23 -8.28 8.95 -1.93
N ALA A 24 -8.21 7.63 -2.15
CA ALA A 24 -8.99 6.95 -3.17
C ALA A 24 -10.51 7.13 -2.96
N GLY A 25 -10.99 7.03 -1.71
CA GLY A 25 -12.39 7.30 -1.38
C GLY A 25 -12.81 8.76 -1.63
N THR A 26 -11.90 9.70 -1.36
CA THR A 26 -12.12 11.13 -1.63
C THR A 26 -12.21 11.42 -3.14
N LEU A 27 -11.35 10.80 -3.95
CA LEU A 27 -11.38 10.91 -5.40
C LEU A 27 -12.73 10.43 -5.96
N VAL A 28 -13.18 9.24 -5.55
CA VAL A 28 -14.46 8.69 -5.99
C VAL A 28 -15.63 9.60 -5.61
N SER A 29 -15.68 10.08 -4.36
CA SER A 29 -16.79 10.93 -3.89
C SER A 29 -16.84 12.30 -4.57
N ARG A 30 -15.68 12.89 -4.91
CA ARG A 30 -15.60 14.19 -5.60
C ARG A 30 -15.84 14.09 -7.10
N VAL A 31 -15.57 12.94 -7.71
CA VAL A 31 -15.71 12.74 -9.15
C VAL A 31 -17.06 12.12 -9.54
N ALA A 32 -17.75 11.45 -8.61
CA ALA A 32 -19.14 11.02 -8.79
C ALA A 32 -20.10 12.11 -9.31
N PRO A 33 -20.03 13.39 -8.88
CA PRO A 33 -20.87 14.47 -9.44
C PRO A 33 -20.32 15.11 -10.73
N SER A 34 -19.15 14.70 -11.24
CA SER A 34 -18.59 15.25 -12.48
C SER A 34 -19.39 14.76 -13.69
N ASN A 35 -19.72 15.64 -14.65
CA ASN A 35 -20.34 15.24 -15.92
C ASN A 35 -19.32 14.88 -17.02
N ASN A 36 -18.01 14.99 -16.73
CA ASN A 36 -16.96 14.68 -17.69
C ASN A 36 -16.51 13.22 -17.54
N MET A 37 -16.75 12.41 -18.58
CA MET A 37 -16.42 10.98 -18.60
C MET A 37 -14.92 10.69 -18.51
N ASP A 38 -14.06 11.53 -19.08
CA ASP A 38 -12.61 11.34 -19.03
C ASP A 38 -12.10 11.55 -17.60
N VAL A 39 -12.66 12.54 -16.90
CA VAL A 39 -12.33 12.79 -15.48
C VAL A 39 -12.80 11.62 -14.61
N GLN A 40 -14.00 11.07 -14.86
CA GLN A 40 -14.48 9.88 -14.17
C GLN A 40 -13.59 8.65 -14.42
N GLY A 41 -13.20 8.42 -15.68
CA GLY A 41 -12.32 7.31 -16.04
C GLY A 41 -10.94 7.41 -15.39
N ALA A 42 -10.34 8.62 -15.43
CA ALA A 42 -9.05 8.87 -14.80
C ALA A 42 -9.10 8.69 -13.27
N ALA A 43 -10.14 9.19 -12.61
CA ALA A 43 -10.30 9.07 -11.16
C ALA A 43 -10.51 7.62 -10.71
N ASN A 44 -11.34 6.86 -11.44
CA ASN A 44 -11.55 5.44 -11.14
C ASN A 44 -10.25 4.64 -11.29
N THR A 45 -9.48 4.88 -12.35
CA THR A 45 -8.19 4.22 -12.58
C THR A 45 -7.21 4.53 -11.45
N LEU A 46 -7.06 5.81 -11.10
CA LEU A 46 -6.19 6.23 -10.01
C LEU A 46 -6.60 5.62 -8.66
N SER A 47 -7.89 5.58 -8.33
CA SER A 47 -8.37 4.96 -7.09
C SER A 47 -8.05 3.47 -7.02
N VAL A 48 -8.16 2.73 -8.13
CA VAL A 48 -7.76 1.31 -8.19
C VAL A 48 -6.26 1.15 -7.95
N ASP A 49 -5.44 1.99 -8.58
CA ASP A 49 -3.99 1.93 -8.44
C ASP A 49 -3.53 2.23 -7.01
N LEU A 50 -4.11 3.25 -6.36
CA LEU A 50 -3.81 3.59 -4.96
C LEU A 50 -4.13 2.43 -4.01
N ILE A 51 -5.29 1.78 -4.20
CA ILE A 51 -5.69 0.62 -3.41
C ILE A 51 -4.77 -0.59 -3.68
N SER A 52 -4.38 -0.80 -4.94
CA SER A 52 -3.45 -1.86 -5.31
C SER A 52 -2.08 -1.65 -4.65
N TYR A 53 -1.56 -0.43 -4.71
CA TYR A 53 -0.31 -0.06 -4.05
C TYR A 53 -0.38 -0.26 -2.53
N ALA A 54 -1.44 0.22 -1.87
CA ALA A 54 -1.64 0.02 -0.43
C ALA A 54 -1.62 -1.46 -0.04
N LYS A 55 -2.26 -2.33 -0.84
CA LYS A 55 -2.21 -3.78 -0.63
C LYS A 55 -0.81 -4.34 -0.80
N GLN A 56 -0.04 -3.88 -1.79
CA GLN A 56 1.32 -4.35 -2.00
C GLN A 56 2.28 -3.86 -0.91
N LEU A 57 2.08 -2.65 -0.42
CA LEU A 57 2.85 -2.09 0.69
C LEU A 57 2.69 -2.95 1.95
N LEU A 58 1.45 -3.27 2.33
CA LEU A 58 1.15 -4.21 3.42
C LEU A 58 1.63 -5.64 3.15
N LYS A 59 1.77 -6.00 1.88
CA LYS A 59 2.36 -7.25 1.41
C LYS A 59 3.86 -7.13 1.13
N THR A 60 4.56 -6.14 1.67
CA THR A 60 6.02 -6.08 1.64
C THR A 60 6.55 -6.36 3.05
N PRO A 61 7.52 -7.27 3.23
CA PRO A 61 8.11 -7.52 4.55
C PRO A 61 8.95 -6.31 4.95
N VAL A 62 9.08 -6.05 6.25
CA VAL A 62 10.03 -5.03 6.73
C VAL A 62 11.43 -5.42 6.26
N PRO A 63 12.15 -4.54 5.53
CA PRO A 63 13.54 -4.80 5.19
C PRO A 63 14.34 -4.93 6.49
N PRO A 64 15.26 -5.89 6.60
CA PRO A 64 16.08 -6.04 7.80
C PRO A 64 16.87 -4.75 8.03
N GLU A 65 16.94 -4.31 9.30
CA GLU A 65 17.76 -3.16 9.67
C GLU A 65 19.22 -3.38 9.24
N PRO A 66 19.98 -2.32 8.88
CA PRO A 66 21.35 -2.46 8.40
C PRO A 66 22.28 -3.23 9.37
N GLU A 67 22.01 -3.14 10.66
CA GLU A 67 22.75 -3.86 11.71
C GLU A 67 22.57 -5.38 11.61
N ALA A 68 21.42 -5.86 11.15
CA ALA A 68 21.15 -7.28 10.91
C ALA A 68 21.89 -7.82 9.66
N LEU A 69 22.18 -6.96 8.68
CA LEU A 69 22.99 -7.31 7.50
C LEU A 69 24.49 -7.35 7.80
N ALA A 70 24.95 -6.55 8.77
CA ALA A 70 26.34 -6.56 9.24
C ALA A 70 26.68 -7.76 10.16
N ALA A 71 25.66 -8.44 10.69
CA ALA A 71 25.79 -9.54 11.63
C ALA A 71 25.78 -10.95 11.00
N SER A 72 25.78 -11.09 9.66
CA SER A 72 26.04 -12.40 9.02
C SER A 72 27.55 -12.62 8.88
N PRO A 73 28.18 -13.49 9.69
CA PRO A 73 29.50 -13.99 9.38
C PRO A 73 29.34 -14.94 8.19
N ALA A 74 30.19 -14.77 7.18
CA ALA A 74 30.37 -15.79 6.15
C ALA A 74 30.77 -17.11 6.84
N GLU A 75 29.92 -18.13 6.69
CA GLU A 75 30.23 -19.52 7.06
C GLU A 75 30.87 -20.24 5.85
#